data_AF-A0A1L8MJP9-F1
#
_entry.id   AF-A0A1L8MJP9-F1
#
_cell.length_a   1.000
_cell.length_b   1.000
_cell.length_c   1.000
_cell.angle_alpha   90.00
_cell.angle_beta   90.00
_cell.angle_gamma   90.00
#
_symmetry.space_group_name_H-M   'P 1'
#
loop_
_entity.id
_entity.type
_entity.pdbx_description
1 polymer ?
#
loop_
_entity_poly.entity_id
_entity_poly.type
_entity_poly.pdbx_seq_one_letter_code
_entity_poly.pdbx_strand_id
1 'polypeptide(L)'
;MDDAQAFRTASEKPLPVNSAYRCKMHAIERKKATPGAHATAACDFGVSGEDAIQLLTFFLNRGYVGIGVHQKGNKRYIHVDRRKTPAIWTY
;
A
#
# COMPACT_ATOMS: atom_id res chain seq x y z
N MET A 1 -10.07 -5.00 -3.23
CA MET A 1 -10.83 -4.30 -2.18
C MET A 1 -11.14 -5.25 -1.03
N ASP A 2 -11.42 -6.51 -1.33
CA ASP A 2 -11.79 -7.54 -0.34
C ASP A 2 -10.76 -7.73 0.77
N ASP A 3 -9.47 -7.84 0.45
CA ASP A 3 -8.42 -7.98 1.48
C ASP A 3 -8.32 -6.76 2.41
N ALA A 4 -8.49 -5.54 1.87
CA ALA A 4 -8.49 -4.33 2.68
C ALA A 4 -9.72 -4.26 3.60
N GLN A 5 -10.89 -4.65 3.10
CA GLN A 5 -12.11 -4.73 3.90
C GLN A 5 -12.02 -5.85 4.95
N ALA A 6 -11.43 -7.00 4.62
CA ALA A 6 -11.18 -8.08 5.55
C ALA A 6 -10.23 -7.65 6.68
N PHE A 7 -9.16 -6.93 6.35
CA PHE A 7 -8.27 -6.34 7.37
C PHE A 7 -9.04 -5.36 8.28
N ARG A 8 -9.78 -4.42 7.69
CA ARG A 8 -10.57 -3.41 8.43
C ARG A 8 -11.59 -4.06 9.38
N THR A 9 -12.22 -5.15 8.94
CA THR A 9 -13.19 -5.89 9.75
C THR A 9 -12.48 -6.61 10.90
N ALA A 10 -11.35 -7.26 10.63
CA ALA A 10 -10.58 -8.01 11.63
C ALA A 10 -9.89 -7.11 12.66
N SER A 11 -9.49 -5.89 12.28
CA SER A 11 -8.81 -4.95 13.18
C SER A 11 -9.79 -4.10 14.00
N GLU A 12 -11.08 -4.10 13.65
CA GLU A 12 -12.12 -3.24 14.25
C GLU A 12 -11.78 -1.75 14.27
N LYS A 13 -10.87 -1.32 13.39
CA LYS A 13 -10.36 0.04 13.29
C LYS A 13 -10.65 0.65 11.92
N PRO A 14 -10.72 1.99 11.81
CA PRO A 14 -10.67 2.66 10.52
C PRO A 14 -9.39 2.28 9.76
N LEU A 15 -9.48 2.10 8.45
CA LEU A 15 -8.34 1.87 7.57
C LEU A 15 -8.25 3.04 6.56
N PRO A 16 -7.46 4.09 6.85
CA PRO A 16 -7.32 5.23 5.94
C PRO A 16 -6.63 4.81 4.65
N VAL A 17 -7.24 5.11 3.51
CA VAL A 17 -6.65 4.89 2.19
C VAL A 17 -6.14 6.23 1.67
N ASN A 18 -4.82 6.43 1.71
CA ASN A 18 -4.20 7.67 1.25
C ASN A 18 -4.18 7.75 -0.28
N SER A 19 -3.97 6.61 -0.93
CA SER A 19 -3.94 6.52 -2.39
C SER A 19 -4.20 5.10 -2.87
N ALA A 20 -4.71 4.95 -4.10
CA ALA A 20 -5.05 3.67 -4.71
C ALA A 20 -4.69 3.68 -6.21
N TYR A 21 -5.55 3.13 -7.07
CA TYR A 21 -5.32 3.12 -8.52
C TYR A 21 -5.07 4.53 -9.09
N ARG A 22 -4.10 4.63 -10.00
CA ARG A 22 -3.77 5.86 -10.74
C ARG A 22 -3.66 5.55 -12.23
N CYS A 23 -4.48 6.18 -13.07
CA CYS A 23 -4.38 6.00 -14.52
C CYS A 23 -3.07 6.59 -15.08
N LYS A 24 -2.71 6.23 -16.32
CA LYS A 24 -1.49 6.75 -16.99
C LYS A 24 -1.45 8.28 -17.09
N MET A 25 -2.62 8.92 -17.15
CA MET A 25 -2.76 10.38 -17.24
C MET A 25 -2.71 11.07 -15.87
N HIS A 26 -2.70 10.32 -14.76
CA HIS A 26 -2.59 10.87 -13.43
C HIS A 26 -1.29 11.69 -13.30
N ALA A 27 -1.37 12.88 -12.68
CA ALA A 27 -0.28 13.85 -12.69
C ALA A 27 1.08 13.30 -12.20
N ILE A 28 1.08 12.36 -11.26
CA ILE A 28 2.29 11.70 -10.75
C ILE A 28 2.80 10.63 -11.73
N GLU A 29 1.91 9.86 -12.36
CA GLU A 29 2.31 8.78 -13.26
C GLU A 29 2.74 9.31 -14.62
N ARG A 30 2.09 10.38 -15.12
CA ARG A 30 2.44 11.06 -16.37
C ARG A 30 3.86 11.63 -16.39
N LYS A 31 4.44 11.91 -15.21
CA LYS A 31 5.82 12.40 -15.08
C LYS A 31 6.87 11.29 -15.16
N LYS A 32 6.47 10.01 -15.13
CA LYS A 32 7.38 8.87 -15.16
C LYS A 32 7.52 8.36 -16.60
N ALA A 33 8.69 7.80 -16.91
CA ALA A 33 8.90 7.09 -18.18
C ALA A 33 7.96 5.88 -18.30
N THR A 34 7.77 5.16 -17.19
CA THR A 34 6.85 4.03 -17.08
C THR A 34 5.97 4.20 -15.84
N PRO A 35 4.63 4.07 -15.97
CA PRO A 35 3.73 4.08 -14.83
C PRO A 35 4.10 3.03 -13.77
N GLY A 36 3.98 3.39 -12.49
CA GLY A 36 4.31 2.52 -11.35
C GLY A 36 3.20 1.54 -10.96
N ALA A 37 3.35 0.86 -9.82
CA ALA A 37 2.42 -0.18 -9.36
C ALA A 37 0.96 0.30 -9.18
N HIS A 38 0.75 1.57 -8.86
CA HIS A 38 -0.60 2.17 -8.79
C HIS A 38 -1.32 2.18 -10.13
N ALA A 39 -0.62 2.08 -11.27
CA ALA A 39 -1.25 1.97 -12.58
C ALA A 39 -1.81 0.57 -12.88
N THR A 40 -1.54 -0.41 -12.01
CA THR A 40 -2.10 -1.76 -12.11
C THR A 40 -3.04 -2.02 -10.94
N ALA A 41 -2.49 -2.16 -9.72
CA ALA A 41 -3.26 -2.40 -8.50
C ALA A 41 -2.32 -2.25 -7.29
N ALA A 42 -2.30 -1.05 -6.71
CA ALA A 42 -1.59 -0.76 -5.46
C ALA A 42 -2.42 0.17 -4.58
N CYS A 43 -2.23 0.05 -3.26
CA CYS A 43 -2.85 0.92 -2.27
C CYS A 43 -1.83 1.38 -1.23
N ASP A 44 -1.94 2.65 -0.85
CA ASP A 44 -1.23 3.25 0.27
C ASP A 44 -2.20 3.39 1.44
N PHE A 45 -1.94 2.71 2.54
CA PHE A 45 -2.73 2.79 3.76
C PHE A 45 -2.06 3.70 4.78
N GLY A 46 -2.79 4.72 5.23
CA GLY A 46 -2.35 5.69 6.23
C GLY A 46 -2.37 5.11 7.64
N VAL A 47 -1.46 4.18 7.93
CA VAL A 47 -1.30 3.51 9.23
C VAL A 47 0.08 3.76 9.81
N SER A 48 0.22 3.62 11.13
CA SER A 48 1.47 3.85 11.83
C SER A 48 1.69 2.88 12.99
N GLY A 49 2.96 2.72 13.40
CA GLY A 49 3.31 1.95 14.60
C GLY A 49 2.75 0.53 14.58
N GLU A 50 1.98 0.18 15.60
CA GLU A 50 1.37 -1.13 15.76
C GLU A 50 0.45 -1.49 14.57
N ASP A 51 -0.40 -0.57 14.11
CA ASP A 51 -1.32 -0.83 13.00
C ASP A 51 -0.57 -1.11 11.69
N ALA A 52 0.61 -0.49 11.50
CA ALA A 52 1.47 -0.78 10.37
C ALA A 52 2.04 -2.21 10.43
N ILE A 53 2.44 -2.68 11.62
CA ILE A 53 2.93 -4.06 11.82
C ILE A 53 1.80 -5.07 11.56
N GLN A 54 0.60 -4.82 12.09
CA GLN A 54 -0.56 -5.68 11.87
C GLN A 54 -0.93 -5.75 10.38
N LEU A 55 -0.96 -4.61 9.70
CA LEU A 55 -1.26 -4.54 8.27
C LEU A 55 -0.21 -5.31 7.45
N LEU A 56 1.07 -5.07 7.70
CA LEU A 56 2.16 -5.79 7.02
C LEU A 56 2.00 -7.30 7.18
N THR A 57 1.78 -7.76 8.40
CA THR A 57 1.59 -9.19 8.71
C THR A 57 0.41 -9.78 7.94
N PHE A 58 -0.73 -9.09 7.94
CA PHE A 58 -1.95 -9.53 7.27
C PHE A 58 -1.78 -9.66 5.75
N PHE A 59 -1.16 -8.68 5.11
CA PHE A 59 -0.99 -8.63 3.66
C PHE A 59 0.12 -9.58 3.18
N LEU A 60 1.23 -9.70 3.91
CA LEU A 60 2.29 -10.68 3.62
C LEU A 60 1.74 -12.11 3.66
N ASN A 61 0.92 -12.45 4.66
CA ASN A 61 0.29 -13.76 4.78
C ASN A 61 -0.71 -14.06 3.64
N ARG A 62 -1.10 -13.05 2.85
CA ARG A 62 -1.98 -13.19 1.67
C ARG A 62 -1.23 -13.12 0.34
N GLY A 63 0.11 -13.20 0.38
CA GLY A 63 0.94 -13.23 -0.82
C GLY A 63 1.12 -11.87 -1.50
N TYR A 64 0.91 -10.76 -0.79
CA TYR A 64 1.38 -9.47 -1.26
C TYR A 64 2.89 -9.40 -1.12
N VAL A 65 3.58 -9.03 -2.19
CA VAL A 65 5.04 -9.08 -2.28
C VAL A 65 5.68 -7.75 -2.67
N GLY A 66 4.89 -6.74 -3.03
CA GLY A 66 5.36 -5.38 -3.20
C GLY A 66 5.04 -4.54 -1.97
N ILE A 67 6.04 -4.30 -1.12
CA ILE A 67 5.86 -3.63 0.17
C ILE A 67 6.73 -2.36 0.23
N GLY A 68 6.09 -1.21 0.34
CA GLY A 68 6.78 0.05 0.59
C GLY A 68 6.48 0.57 2.00
N VAL A 69 7.50 0.85 2.79
CA VAL A 69 7.36 1.28 4.19
C VAL A 69 7.73 2.75 4.33
N HIS A 70 6.80 3.59 4.80
CA HIS A 70 7.08 4.97 5.17
C HIS A 70 6.59 5.21 6.61
N GLN A 71 7.47 5.04 7.58
CA GLN A 71 7.16 5.15 9.02
C GLN A 71 8.04 6.21 9.71
N LYS A 72 8.32 7.33 9.02
CA LYS A 72 9.16 8.43 9.50
C LYS A 72 8.57 9.80 9.12
N GLY A 73 8.88 10.83 9.91
CA GLY A 73 8.40 12.20 9.67
C GLY A 73 6.90 12.37 9.87
N ASN A 74 6.32 13.38 9.20
CA ASN A 74 4.93 13.80 9.37
C ASN A 74 3.92 12.99 8.52
N LYS A 75 4.39 12.17 7.58
CA LYS A 75 3.55 11.28 6.79
C LYS A 75 3.90 9.85 7.15
N ARG A 76 2.90 9.01 7.38
CA ARG A 76 3.11 7.60 7.67
C ARG A 76 2.12 6.77 6.86
N TYR A 77 2.64 5.76 6.16
CA TYR A 77 1.82 4.84 5.38
C TYR A 77 2.58 3.55 5.06
N ILE A 78 1.81 2.56 4.63
CA ILE A 78 2.31 1.32 4.04
C ILE A 78 1.73 1.20 2.63
N HIS A 79 2.62 1.08 1.64
CA HIS A 79 2.29 0.73 0.27
C HIS A 79 2.21 -0.80 0.15
N VAL A 80 1.16 -1.31 -0.48
CA VAL A 80 1.04 -2.74 -0.82
C VAL A 80 0.63 -2.94 -2.28
N ASP A 81 1.26 -3.92 -2.95
CA ASP A 81 0.90 -4.38 -4.29
C ASP A 81 1.24 -5.87 -4.52
N ARG A 82 0.73 -6.44 -5.63
CA ARG A 82 0.93 -7.84 -6.05
C ARG A 82 1.81 -7.99 -7.29
N ARG A 83 2.91 -7.22 -7.38
CA ARG A 83 3.91 -7.37 -8.45
C ARG A 83 4.44 -8.81 -8.56
N LYS A 84 4.97 -9.16 -9.73
CA LYS A 84 5.54 -10.50 -9.99
C LYS A 84 6.82 -10.77 -9.21
N THR A 85 7.68 -9.76 -9.10
CA THR A 85 8.98 -9.86 -8.43
C THR A 85 8.87 -9.25 -7.03
N PRO A 86 9.06 -10.03 -5.95
CA PRO A 86 9.04 -9.51 -4.59
C PRO A 86 9.97 -8.32 -4.41
N ALA A 87 9.51 -7.31 -3.70
CA ALA A 87 10.29 -6.13 -3.37
C ALA A 87 9.82 -5.53 -2.05
N ILE A 88 10.77 -5.22 -1.18
CA ILE A 88 10.54 -4.40 0.01
C ILE A 88 11.44 -3.17 -0.07
N TRP A 89 10.88 -1.98 0.16
CA TRP A 89 11.65 -0.73 0.13
C TRP A 89 11.15 0.25 1.19
N THR A 90 11.97 1.27 1.45
CA THR A 90 11.65 2.38 2.35
C THR A 90 11.56 3.68 1.55
N TYR A 91 10.63 4.55 1.92
CA TYR A 91 10.51 5.92 1.42
C TYR A 91 11.19 6.88 2.39
#